data_AF-A0A6I5ISL2-F1
#
_entry.id   AF-A0A6I5ISL2-F1
#
_cell.length_a   1.000
_cell.length_b   1.000
_cell.length_c   1.000
_cell.angle_alpha   90.00
_cell.angle_beta   90.00
_cell.angle_gamma   90.00
#
_symmetry.space_group_name_H-M   'P 1'
#
loop_
_entity.id
_entity.type
_entity.pdbx_description
1 polymer ?
#
loop_
_entity_poly.entity_id
_entity_poly.type
_entity_poly.pdbx_seq_one_letter_code
_entity_poly.pdbx_strand_id
1 'polypeptide(L)' 'MAKRRTDQEWQTLFEKYQSSHLSQRVFCERNGLSLSTFYAKRQQLQTTKTTNIGGFVKAEVIEKTTRYQVTQT' A
#
# COMPACT_ATOMS: atom_id res chain seq x y z
N MET A 1 -11.81 -10.99 -19.14
CA MET A 1 -11.71 -11.34 -17.70
C MET A 1 -10.35 -10.92 -17.19
N ALA A 2 -10.29 -9.99 -16.22
CA ALA A 2 -8.99 -9.68 -15.58
C ALA A 2 -8.54 -10.92 -14.80
N LYS A 3 -7.33 -11.42 -15.08
CA LYS A 3 -6.73 -12.55 -14.35
C LYS A 3 -6.81 -12.27 -12.84
N ARG A 4 -7.51 -13.13 -12.10
CA ARG A 4 -7.58 -13.03 -10.64
C ARG A 4 -6.22 -13.44 -10.09
N ARG A 5 -5.45 -12.44 -9.62
CA ARG A 5 -4.19 -12.68 -8.93
C ARG A 5 -4.46 -13.32 -7.56
N THR A 6 -3.71 -14.34 -7.21
CA THR A 6 -3.80 -15.00 -5.90
C THR A 6 -3.15 -14.13 -4.82
N ASP A 7 -3.43 -14.42 -3.55
CA ASP A 7 -2.84 -13.68 -2.43
C ASP A 7 -1.31 -13.79 -2.41
N GLN A 8 -0.74 -14.92 -2.85
CA GLN A 8 0.71 -15.09 -3.02
C GLN A 8 1.27 -14.14 -4.08
N GLU A 9 0.60 -13.98 -5.23
CA GLU A 9 1.04 -13.03 -6.26
C GLU A 9 0.99 -11.59 -5.76
N TRP A 10 -0.02 -11.25 -4.97
CA TRP A 10 -0.09 -9.94 -4.31
C TRP A 10 1.04 -9.74 -3.33
N GLN A 11 1.41 -10.76 -2.56
CA GLN A 11 2.53 -10.68 -1.62
C GLN A 11 3.86 -10.42 -2.33
N THR A 12 4.15 -11.15 -3.41
CA THR A 12 5.33 -10.91 -4.25
C THR A 12 5.34 -9.50 -4.86
N LEU A 13 4.17 -8.97 -5.25
CA LEU A 13 4.08 -7.59 -5.73
C LEU A 13 4.42 -6.57 -4.65
N PHE A 14 3.99 -6.79 -3.40
CA PHE A 14 4.35 -5.91 -2.28
C PHE A 14 5.84 -5.98 -1.94
N GLU A 15 6.45 -7.16 -1.98
CA GLU A 15 7.90 -7.31 -1.80
C GLU A 15 8.68 -6.59 -2.90
N LYS A 16 8.29 -6.78 -4.16
CA LYS A 16 8.89 -6.05 -5.29
C LYS A 16 8.73 -4.55 -5.15
N TYR A 17 7.58 -4.06 -4.68
CA TYR A 17 7.36 -2.65 -4.42
C TYR A 17 8.33 -2.12 -3.34
N GLN A 18 8.52 -2.85 -2.23
CA GLN A 18 9.46 -2.48 -1.17
C GLN A 18 10.90 -2.40 -1.68
N SER A 19 11.35 -3.39 -2.48
CA SER A 19 12.70 -3.37 -3.06
C SER A 19 12.88 -2.32 -4.16
N SER A 20 11.82 -1.94 -4.86
CA SER A 20 11.89 -1.00 -5.99
C SER A 20 12.11 0.45 -5.57
N HIS A 21 11.80 0.82 -4.32
CA HIS A 21 11.85 2.21 -3.83
C HIS A 21 11.08 3.23 -4.71
N LEU A 22 10.14 2.73 -5.52
CA LEU A 22 9.31 3.56 -6.39
C LEU A 22 8.12 4.09 -5.61
N SER A 23 7.57 5.21 -6.07
CA SER A 23 6.26 5.66 -5.58
C SER A 23 5.16 4.68 -6.00
N GLN A 24 4.17 4.49 -5.11
CA GLN A 24 3.06 3.53 -5.31
C GLN A 24 2.35 3.71 -6.65
N ARG A 25 2.14 4.97 -7.06
CA ARG A 25 1.52 5.31 -8.36
C ARG A 25 2.33 4.76 -9.53
N VAL A 26 3.62 5.07 -9.57
CA VAL A 26 4.55 4.63 -10.63
C VAL A 26 4.65 3.10 -10.66
N PHE A 27 4.71 2.46 -9.49
CA PHE A 27 4.73 1.00 -9.41
C PHE A 27 3.44 0.38 -9.95
N CYS A 28 2.27 0.94 -9.58
CA CYS A 28 0.98 0.46 -10.05
C CYS A 28 0.85 0.61 -11.58
N GLU A 29 1.25 1.76 -12.14
CA GLU A 29 1.23 2.00 -13.58
C GLU A 29 2.12 1.00 -14.33
N ARG A 30 3.34 0.74 -13.85
CA ARG A 30 4.26 -0.23 -14.47
C ARG A 30 3.75 -1.68 -14.41
N ASN A 31 2.98 -2.04 -13.38
CA ASN A 31 2.48 -3.40 -13.19
C ASN A 31 1.04 -3.59 -13.71
N GLY A 32 0.46 -2.57 -14.35
CA GLY A 32 -0.93 -2.60 -14.84
C GLY A 32 -1.95 -2.79 -13.70
N LEU A 33 -1.67 -2.18 -12.54
CA LEU A 33 -2.51 -2.25 -11.34
C LEU A 33 -3.24 -0.93 -11.16
N SER A 34 -4.49 -1.01 -10.72
CA SER A 34 -5.18 0.16 -10.18
C SER A 34 -4.71 0.45 -8.77
N LEU A 35 -4.47 1.74 -8.48
CA LEU A 35 -4.09 2.22 -7.15
C LEU A 35 -5.12 1.78 -6.09
N SER A 36 -6.41 1.88 -6.41
CA SER A 36 -7.51 1.49 -5.51
C SER A 36 -7.44 0.00 -5.18
N THR A 37 -7.17 -0.85 -6.17
CA THR A 37 -7.01 -2.30 -5.98
C THR A 37 -5.79 -2.59 -5.11
N PHE A 38 -4.67 -1.89 -5.34
CA PHE A 38 -3.46 -2.04 -4.54
C PHE A 38 -3.71 -1.72 -3.07
N TYR A 39 -4.40 -0.62 -2.75
CA TYR A 39 -4.79 -0.28 -1.38
C TYR A 39 -5.77 -1.30 -0.77
N ALA A 40 -6.80 -1.70 -1.50
CA ALA A 40 -7.78 -2.67 -1.02
C ALA A 40 -7.12 -4.01 -0.69
N LYS A 41 -6.18 -4.48 -1.53
CA LYS A 41 -5.45 -5.72 -1.31
C LYS A 41 -4.43 -5.62 -0.19
N ARG A 42 -3.75 -4.49 -0.06
CA ARG A 42 -2.84 -4.23 1.07
C ARG A 42 -3.57 -4.25 2.40
N GLN A 43 -4.79 -3.69 2.46
CA GLN A 43 -5.63 -3.75 3.64
C GLN A 43 -6.11 -5.18 3.92
N GLN A 44 -6.63 -5.88 2.90
CA GLN A 44 -7.09 -7.27 3.04
C GLN A 44 -5.99 -8.19 3.59
N LEU A 45 -4.76 -8.10 3.08
CA LEU A 45 -3.63 -8.92 3.54
C LEU A 45 -3.14 -8.56 4.95
N GLN A 46 -3.30 -7.30 5.35
CA GLN A 46 -3.03 -6.88 6.74
C GLN A 46 -4.12 -7.40 7.67
N THR A 47 -5.39 -7.30 7.27
CA THR A 47 -6.50 -7.81 8.05
C THR A 47 -6.47 -9.32 8.18
N THR A 48 -6.11 -10.10 7.15
CA THR A 48 -6.00 -11.56 7.27
C THR A 48 -4.85 -12.00 8.18
N LYS A 49 -3.75 -11.24 8.26
CA LYS A 49 -2.72 -11.45 9.29
C LYS A 49 -3.25 -11.15 10.70
N THR A 50 -4.13 -10.16 10.82
CA THR A 50 -4.75 -9.74 12.09
C THR A 50 -6.01 -10.55 12.45
N THR A 51 -6.65 -11.27 11.54
CA THR A 51 -7.88 -12.04 11.82
C THR A 51 -7.69 -13.17 12.83
N ASN A 52 -6.45 -13.52 13.19
CA ASN A 52 -6.19 -14.38 14.36
C ASN A 52 -6.26 -13.65 15.72
N ILE A 53 -6.32 -12.32 15.73
CA ILE A 53 -6.41 -11.48 16.93
C ILE A 53 -7.46 -10.40 16.66
N GLY A 54 -8.72 -10.69 17.02
CA GLY A 54 -9.81 -9.73 16.88
C GLY A 54 -9.50 -8.40 17.58
N GLY A 55 -9.53 -7.31 16.81
CA GLY A 55 -9.57 -5.95 17.33
C GLY A 55 -8.40 -5.05 16.92
N PHE A 56 -8.77 -3.91 16.32
CA PHE A 56 -7.99 -2.68 16.16
C PHE A 56 -6.75 -2.75 15.25
N VAL A 57 -6.83 -2.00 14.15
CA VAL A 57 -5.72 -1.81 13.22
C VAL A 57 -4.83 -0.69 13.78
N LYS A 58 -3.57 -1.02 14.10
CA LYS A 58 -2.56 -0.02 14.50
C LYS A 58 -2.14 0.76 13.25
N ALA A 59 -2.67 1.96 13.06
CA ALA A 59 -2.16 2.90 12.07
C ALA A 59 -0.94 3.61 12.66
N GLU A 60 0.25 3.30 12.15
CA GLU A 60 1.45 4.07 12.47
C GLU A 60 1.43 5.36 11.62
N VAL A 61 1.30 6.51 12.29
CA VAL A 61 1.34 7.82 11.64
C VAL A 61 2.78 8.08 11.21
N ILE A 62 3.06 7.87 9.93
CA ILE A 62 4.32 8.29 9.33
C ILE A 62 4.22 9.81 9.16
N GLU A 63 4.96 10.56 9.97
CA GLU A 63 5.03 12.03 9.93
C GLU A 63 5.53 12.51 8.57
N LYS A 64 4.62 12.70 7.61
CA LYS A 64 4.93 13.44 6.38
C LYS A 64 4.80 14.92 6.71
N THR A 65 5.84 15.47 7.34
CA THR A 65 5.89 16.90 7.66
C THR A 65 5.88 17.68 6.35
N THR A 66 4.69 18.16 5.95
CA THR A 66 4.59 19.20 4.94
C THR A 66 4.97 20.48 5.67
N ARG A 67 6.25 20.86 5.60
CA ARG A 67 6.72 22.13 6.15
C ARG A 67 6.10 23.26 5.34
N TYR A 68 5.05 23.85 5.88
CA TYR A 68 4.55 25.15 5.43
C TYR A 68 5.60 26.20 5.79
N GLN A 69 6.15 26.89 4.78
CA GLN A 69 6.91 28.12 5.00
C GLN A 69 5.94 29.28 4.91
N VAL A 70 5.63 29.90 6.05
CA VAL A 70 4.92 31.18 6.06
C VAL A 70 5.92 32.26 5.67
N THR A 71 5.71 32.89 4.51
CA THR A 71 6.43 34.11 4.11
C THR A 71 5.79 35.28 4.87
N GLN A 72 6.55 35.90 5.77
CA GLN A 72 6.15 37.06 6.55
C GLN A 72 6.37 38.33 5.72
N THR A 73 5.36 39.20 5.64
CA THR A 73 5.43 40.58 5.12
C THR A 73 5.06 41.54 6.23
#